data_AF-A0A7V8ZN53-F1
#
_entry.id   AF-A0A7V8ZN53-F1
#
_cell.length_a   1.000
_cell.length_b   1.000
_cell.length_c   1.000
_cell.angle_alpha   90.00
_cell.angle_beta   90.00
_cell.angle_gamma   90.00
#
_symmetry.space_group_name_H-M   'P 1'
#
loop_
_entity.id
_entity.type
_entity.pdbx_description
1 polymer ?
#
loop_
_entity_poly.entity_id
_entity_poly.type
_entity_poly.pdbx_seq_one_letter_code
_entity_poly.pdbx_strand_id
1 'polypeptide(L)'
;MAAGYIRKYHVHVYFIAPCSAPNGGGTSCTGAGDDNGRPIPTLKRLELTSDGANTLFRIVPLVEGIENLQLEYGLDVTPAASPTNPTGLPGDGAPDDAYLASPADADWGNVVAARVFLLARNTESTAGYTDAKSYQLGTTTAPAVPGGNFKRHAYTAEVRLVNPSSRREIPR
;
A
#
# COMPACT_ATOMS: atom_id res chain seq x y z
N MET A 1 -25.15 -33.80 1.71
CA MET A 1 -24.62 -32.46 1.98
C MET A 1 -23.53 -32.19 0.96
N ALA A 2 -23.72 -31.22 0.07
CA ALA A 2 -22.64 -30.79 -0.83
C ALA A 2 -21.66 -29.94 -0.02
N ALA A 3 -20.37 -30.31 0.00
CA ALA A 3 -19.35 -29.48 0.61
C ALA A 3 -19.33 -28.14 -0.12
N GLY A 4 -19.55 -27.04 0.62
CA GLY A 4 -19.44 -25.70 0.05
C GLY A 4 -18.02 -25.45 -0.45
N TYR A 5 -17.88 -24.77 -1.59
CA TYR A 5 -16.57 -24.37 -2.11
C TYR A 5 -15.87 -23.44 -1.11
N ILE A 6 -14.78 -23.91 -0.50
CA ILE A 6 -13.91 -23.07 0.32
C ILE A 6 -12.96 -22.34 -0.62
N ARG A 7 -13.06 -21.01 -0.67
CA ARG A 7 -12.08 -20.18 -1.37
C ARG A 7 -10.94 -19.85 -0.42
N LYS A 8 -9.71 -19.98 -0.91
CA LYS A 8 -8.51 -19.61 -0.15
C LYS A 8 -8.49 -18.09 0.02
N TYR A 9 -8.46 -17.64 1.26
CA TYR A 9 -8.28 -16.23 1.60
C TYR A 9 -6.80 -15.98 1.92
N HIS A 10 -6.23 -14.93 1.33
CA HIS A 10 -4.86 -14.52 1.58
C HIS A 10 -4.86 -13.11 2.16
N VAL A 11 -4.26 -12.96 3.34
CA VAL A 11 -4.02 -11.65 3.95
C VAL A 11 -2.53 -11.41 3.96
N HIS A 12 -2.14 -10.26 3.43
CA HIS A 12 -0.77 -9.79 3.42
C HIS A 12 -0.73 -8.38 4.00
N VAL A 13 0.17 -8.15 4.95
CA VAL A 13 0.44 -6.80 5.47
C VAL A 13 1.71 -6.30 4.81
N TYR A 14 1.64 -5.17 4.13
CA TYR A 14 2.80 -4.53 3.53
C TYR A 14 3.29 -3.41 4.43
N PHE A 15 4.60 -3.31 4.62
CA PHE A 15 5.20 -2.28 5.47
C PHE A 15 6.60 -1.93 4.98
N ILE A 16 7.05 -0.73 5.31
CA ILE A 16 8.41 -0.28 5.03
C ILE A 16 9.26 -0.55 6.26
N ALA A 17 10.34 -1.30 6.08
CA ALA A 17 11.36 -1.54 7.09
C ALA A 17 12.60 -0.68 6.81
N PRO A 18 13.35 -0.24 7.82
CA PRO A 18 14.55 0.57 7.62
C PRO A 18 15.76 -0.22 7.07
N CYS A 19 15.64 -1.54 6.95
CA CYS A 19 16.67 -2.44 6.44
C CYS A 19 16.05 -3.58 5.59
N SER A 20 16.84 -4.20 4.72
CA SER A 20 16.48 -5.41 3.98
C SER A 20 16.76 -6.66 4.81
N ALA A 21 17.97 -6.78 5.32
CA ALA A 21 18.48 -7.87 6.14
C ALA A 21 18.99 -7.34 7.50
N PRO A 22 18.40 -7.77 8.63
CA PRO A 22 18.90 -7.42 9.95
C PRO A 22 20.32 -7.94 10.21
N ASN A 23 21.10 -7.15 10.93
CA ASN A 23 22.40 -7.59 11.44
C ASN A 23 22.22 -8.76 12.42
N GLY A 24 23.02 -9.82 12.25
CA GLY A 24 22.88 -11.04 13.06
C GLY A 24 21.67 -11.91 12.74
N GLY A 25 20.88 -11.57 11.71
CA GLY A 25 19.70 -12.31 11.27
C GLY A 25 18.40 -11.96 12.04
N GLY A 26 17.37 -12.79 11.86
CA GLY A 26 16.04 -12.53 12.43
C GLY A 26 15.16 -11.63 11.56
N THR A 27 14.15 -11.01 12.18
CA THR A 27 13.07 -10.28 11.48
C THR A 27 13.03 -8.77 11.73
N SER A 28 13.71 -8.31 12.77
CA SER A 28 13.68 -6.91 13.21
C SER A 28 14.96 -6.21 12.82
N CYS A 29 14.86 -5.08 12.13
CA CYS A 29 16.01 -4.23 11.86
C CYS A 29 16.60 -3.68 13.18
N THR A 30 17.91 -3.74 13.31
CA THR A 30 18.65 -3.43 14.54
C THR A 30 19.44 -2.11 14.46
N GLY A 31 19.47 -1.46 13.30
CA GLY A 31 20.05 -0.14 13.10
C GLY A 31 21.26 -0.16 12.16
N ALA A 32 22.30 0.59 12.49
CA ALA A 32 23.40 0.91 11.56
C ALA A 32 24.20 -0.30 11.06
N GLY A 33 24.21 -1.43 11.78
CA GLY A 33 24.88 -2.65 11.35
C GLY A 33 24.10 -3.49 10.34
N ASP A 34 22.81 -3.20 10.13
CA ASP A 34 21.97 -3.92 9.18
C ASP A 34 22.51 -3.76 7.75
N ASP A 35 22.17 -4.69 6.86
CA ASP A 35 22.60 -4.66 5.45
C ASP A 35 24.13 -4.50 5.28
N ASN A 36 24.90 -5.22 6.10
CA ASN A 36 26.37 -5.13 6.15
C ASN A 36 26.90 -3.72 6.44
N GLY A 37 26.24 -3.00 7.34
CA GLY A 37 26.62 -1.64 7.71
C GLY A 37 26.01 -0.55 6.82
N ARG A 38 25.07 -0.90 5.93
CA ARG A 38 24.45 0.03 4.97
C ARG A 38 22.93 -0.14 4.92
N PRO A 39 22.18 0.30 5.94
CA PRO A 39 20.74 0.09 6.01
C PRO A 39 19.99 0.57 4.76
N ILE A 40 19.22 -0.33 4.16
CA ILE A 40 18.44 -0.11 2.95
C ILE A 40 16.94 -0.18 3.29
N PRO A 41 16.21 0.95 3.25
CA PRO A 41 14.77 0.98 3.36
C PRO A 41 14.14 0.01 2.36
N THR A 42 13.26 -0.86 2.83
CA THR A 42 12.78 -2.00 2.04
C THR A 42 11.29 -2.17 2.26
N LEU A 43 10.54 -2.28 1.16
CA LEU A 43 9.16 -2.73 1.18
C LEU A 43 9.14 -4.22 1.48
N LYS A 44 8.51 -4.59 2.60
CA LYS A 44 8.36 -5.95 3.07
C LYS A 44 6.89 -6.36 3.15
N ARG A 45 6.66 -7.67 3.13
CA ARG A 45 5.34 -8.30 3.29
C ARG A 45 5.35 -9.25 4.47
N LEU A 46 4.38 -9.11 5.36
CA LEU A 46 4.07 -10.06 6.41
C LEU A 46 3.00 -11.02 5.88
N GLU A 47 3.31 -12.30 5.89
CA GLU A 47 2.43 -13.36 5.39
C GLU A 47 2.12 -14.34 6.51
N LEU A 48 0.86 -14.78 6.57
CA LEU A 48 0.47 -15.89 7.43
C LEU A 48 0.83 -17.21 6.73
N THR A 49 1.71 -18.00 7.34
CA THR A 49 2.17 -19.29 6.82
C THR A 49 2.07 -20.38 7.89
N SER A 50 2.44 -21.61 7.52
CA SER A 50 2.59 -22.73 8.47
C SER A 50 3.93 -23.41 8.28
N ASP A 51 4.53 -23.87 9.39
CA ASP A 51 5.72 -24.73 9.41
C ASP A 51 5.36 -26.24 9.41
N GLY A 52 4.08 -26.56 9.18
CA GLY A 52 3.53 -27.92 9.22
C GLY A 52 2.91 -28.30 10.57
N ALA A 53 3.19 -27.56 11.65
CA ALA A 53 2.63 -27.80 12.99
C ALA A 53 1.96 -26.56 13.58
N ASN A 54 2.49 -25.37 13.29
CA ASN A 54 2.03 -24.10 13.81
C ASN A 54 1.69 -23.15 12.66
N THR A 55 0.78 -22.23 12.93
CA THR A 55 0.57 -21.05 12.08
C THR A 55 1.47 -19.95 12.59
N LEU A 56 2.25 -19.33 11.71
CA LEU A 56 3.19 -18.27 12.05
C LEU A 56 3.17 -17.14 11.02
N PHE A 57 3.68 -15.98 11.42
CA PHE A 57 3.95 -14.90 10.49
C PHE A 57 5.37 -15.00 9.92
N ARG A 58 5.49 -14.79 8.62
CA ARG A 58 6.77 -14.72 7.91
C ARG A 58 6.92 -13.36 7.26
N ILE A 59 8.04 -12.69 7.51
CA ILE A 59 8.43 -11.46 6.82
C ILE A 59 9.18 -11.82 5.54
N VAL A 60 8.77 -11.19 4.43
CA VAL A 60 9.36 -11.38 3.10
C VAL A 60 9.80 -10.02 2.56
N PRO A 61 11.11 -9.80 2.30
CA PRO A 61 11.56 -8.62 1.59
C PRO A 61 11.10 -8.67 0.13
N LEU A 62 10.53 -7.58 -0.37
CA LEU A 62 10.03 -7.51 -1.74
C LEU A 62 10.88 -6.58 -2.61
N VAL A 63 11.08 -5.33 -2.17
CA VAL A 63 11.74 -4.29 -2.98
C VAL A 63 12.57 -3.40 -2.07
N GLU A 64 13.87 -3.36 -2.31
CA GLU A 64 14.80 -2.43 -1.68
C GLU A 64 14.68 -1.02 -2.29
N GLY A 65 15.00 -0.01 -1.49
CA GLY A 65 14.96 1.40 -1.88
C GLY A 65 13.61 2.08 -1.71
N ILE A 66 12.58 1.41 -1.19
CA ILE A 66 11.28 2.06 -0.91
C ILE A 66 11.34 2.75 0.45
N GLU A 67 11.24 4.08 0.44
CA GLU A 67 11.34 4.91 1.66
C GLU A 67 9.98 5.41 2.15
N ASN A 68 8.99 5.52 1.26
CA ASN A 68 7.65 5.95 1.65
C ASN A 68 6.58 5.32 0.74
N LEU A 69 5.44 4.98 1.34
CA LEU A 69 4.27 4.42 0.69
C LEU A 69 3.05 5.10 1.34
N GLN A 70 2.24 5.77 0.52
CA GLN A 70 0.96 6.34 0.94
C GLN A 70 -0.15 5.76 0.08
N LEU A 71 -1.31 5.54 0.70
CA LEU A 71 -2.51 5.09 0.00
C LEU A 71 -3.64 6.08 0.25
N GLU A 72 -4.42 6.34 -0.78
CA GLU A 72 -5.68 7.05 -0.67
C GLU A 72 -6.77 6.24 -1.34
N TYR A 73 -8.00 6.39 -0.87
CA TYR A 73 -9.12 5.56 -1.27
C TYR A 73 -10.21 6.43 -1.88
N GLY A 74 -10.68 6.05 -3.07
CA GLY A 74 -11.78 6.69 -3.77
C GLY A 74 -13.09 6.03 -3.36
N LEU A 75 -14.02 6.84 -2.85
CA LEU A 75 -15.35 6.41 -2.42
C LEU A 75 -16.35 6.54 -3.57
N ASP A 76 -17.34 5.67 -3.60
CA ASP A 76 -18.48 5.70 -4.52
C ASP A 76 -19.76 5.87 -3.70
N VAL A 77 -20.05 7.13 -3.35
CA VAL A 77 -21.22 7.51 -2.56
C VAL A 77 -22.20 8.35 -3.38
N THR A 78 -21.85 8.76 -4.60
CA THR A 78 -22.75 9.47 -5.51
C THR A 78 -23.04 8.66 -6.77
N PRO A 79 -24.32 8.56 -7.19
CA PRO A 79 -25.52 9.11 -6.56
C PRO A 79 -25.92 8.35 -5.26
N ALA A 80 -26.54 9.06 -4.31
CA ALA A 80 -26.87 8.51 -2.97
C ALA A 80 -27.79 7.26 -2.98
N ALA A 81 -28.57 7.08 -4.05
CA ALA A 81 -29.23 5.83 -4.39
C ALA A 81 -29.65 5.93 -5.86
N SER A 82 -29.36 4.90 -6.65
CA SER A 82 -29.93 4.77 -7.98
C SER A 82 -31.07 3.76 -7.97
N PRO A 83 -32.30 4.12 -8.40
CA PRO A 83 -33.42 3.18 -8.47
C PRO A 83 -33.18 2.04 -9.47
N THR A 84 -32.16 2.18 -10.34
CA THR A 84 -31.76 1.17 -11.32
C THR A 84 -30.52 0.38 -10.90
N ASN A 85 -29.88 0.69 -9.76
CA ASN A 85 -28.75 -0.09 -9.26
C ASN A 85 -29.26 -1.38 -8.60
N PRO A 86 -28.92 -2.57 -9.13
CA PRO A 86 -29.43 -3.85 -8.61
C PRO A 86 -28.96 -4.19 -7.20
N THR A 87 -27.95 -3.49 -6.66
CA THR A 87 -27.48 -3.68 -5.28
C THR A 87 -28.23 -2.83 -4.26
N GLY A 88 -28.97 -1.80 -4.71
CA GLY A 88 -29.59 -0.82 -3.82
C GLY A 88 -28.60 0.02 -3.00
N LEU A 89 -27.30 -0.08 -3.29
CA LEU A 89 -26.25 0.72 -2.67
C LEU A 89 -26.09 2.07 -3.40
N PRO A 90 -25.57 3.11 -2.72
CA PRO A 90 -25.17 4.34 -3.40
C PRO A 90 -24.09 4.05 -4.45
N GLY A 91 -23.96 4.96 -5.41
CA GLY A 91 -22.88 4.93 -6.37
C GLY A 91 -23.22 4.39 -7.75
N ASP A 92 -22.32 4.65 -8.69
CA ASP A 92 -22.37 4.20 -10.09
C ASP A 92 -21.20 3.29 -10.49
N GLY A 93 -20.37 2.90 -9.52
CA GLY A 93 -19.19 2.07 -9.71
C GLY A 93 -17.93 2.86 -10.02
N ALA A 94 -17.98 4.18 -10.19
CA ALA A 94 -16.80 5.04 -10.29
C ALA A 94 -16.47 5.66 -8.92
N PRO A 95 -15.20 5.94 -8.64
CA PRO A 95 -14.87 6.78 -7.49
C PRO A 95 -15.36 8.21 -7.75
N ASP A 96 -15.94 8.82 -6.73
CA ASP A 96 -16.20 10.26 -6.65
C ASP A 96 -14.87 11.04 -6.68
N ASP A 97 -14.94 12.36 -6.83
CA ASP A 97 -13.76 13.22 -7.05
C ASP A 97 -12.72 13.17 -5.90
N ALA A 98 -13.16 12.93 -4.66
CA ALA A 98 -12.30 12.98 -3.47
C ALA A 98 -11.72 11.61 -3.12
N TYR A 99 -10.39 11.59 -2.93
CA TYR A 99 -9.65 10.44 -2.40
C TYR A 99 -9.23 10.74 -0.96
N LEU A 100 -9.42 9.77 -0.07
CA LEU A 100 -9.17 9.94 1.37
C LEU A 100 -8.02 9.04 1.83
N ALA A 101 -7.04 9.60 2.52
CA ALA A 101 -5.95 8.83 3.15
C ALA A 101 -6.43 7.98 4.34
N SER A 102 -7.51 8.41 4.99
CA SER A 102 -8.12 7.71 6.14
C SER A 102 -9.64 7.80 6.05
N PRO A 103 -10.29 6.95 5.24
CA PRO A 103 -11.75 6.84 5.23
C PRO A 103 -12.29 6.54 6.64
N ALA A 104 -13.51 7.00 6.95
CA ALA A 104 -14.15 6.60 8.18
C ALA A 104 -14.53 5.11 8.14
N ASP A 105 -14.71 4.48 9.30
CA ASP A 105 -15.04 3.05 9.36
C ASP A 105 -16.30 2.69 8.56
N ALA A 106 -17.28 3.59 8.52
CA ALA A 106 -18.51 3.43 7.76
C ALA A 106 -18.32 3.52 6.23
N ASP A 107 -17.23 4.13 5.76
CA ASP A 107 -17.00 4.40 4.34
C ASP A 107 -16.33 3.24 3.61
N TRP A 108 -15.70 2.30 4.32
CA TRP A 108 -14.97 1.18 3.71
C TRP A 108 -15.81 0.34 2.76
N GLY A 109 -17.12 0.23 3.01
CA GLY A 109 -18.04 -0.46 2.13
C GLY A 109 -18.17 0.19 0.74
N ASN A 110 -17.89 1.49 0.64
CA ASN A 110 -18.03 2.31 -0.57
C ASN A 110 -16.70 2.56 -1.29
N VAL A 111 -15.58 1.99 -0.81
CA VAL A 111 -14.29 2.14 -1.48
C VAL A 111 -14.26 1.33 -2.78
N VAL A 112 -14.07 2.01 -3.91
CA VAL A 112 -14.05 1.40 -5.26
C VAL A 112 -12.74 1.61 -6.02
N ALA A 113 -11.85 2.47 -5.51
CA ALA A 113 -10.56 2.74 -6.10
C ALA A 113 -9.51 3.03 -5.02
N ALA A 114 -8.23 2.85 -5.36
CA ALA A 114 -7.11 3.23 -4.52
C ALA A 114 -6.04 3.94 -5.35
N ARG A 115 -5.52 5.05 -4.86
CA ARG A 115 -4.30 5.70 -5.36
C ARG A 115 -3.13 5.29 -4.49
N VAL A 116 -2.05 4.90 -5.14
CA VAL A 116 -0.81 4.46 -4.50
C VAL A 116 0.27 5.45 -4.85
N PHE A 117 0.90 6.02 -3.82
CA PHE A 117 2.04 6.92 -3.95
C PHE A 117 3.26 6.26 -3.33
N LEU A 118 4.36 6.19 -4.09
CA LEU A 118 5.55 5.48 -3.67
C LEU A 118 6.79 6.34 -3.93
N LEU A 119 7.60 6.55 -2.89
CA LEU A 119 8.89 7.21 -2.99
C LEU A 119 9.99 6.15 -2.97
N ALA A 120 10.65 5.99 -4.11
CA ALA A 120 11.80 5.12 -4.26
C ALA A 120 13.10 5.93 -4.27
N ARG A 121 14.15 5.36 -3.71
CA ARG A 121 15.52 5.82 -3.81
C ARG A 121 16.42 4.77 -4.46
N ASN A 122 17.55 5.21 -5.00
CA ASN A 122 18.64 4.29 -5.33
C ASN A 122 19.12 3.57 -4.05
N THR A 123 19.54 2.32 -4.17
CA THR A 123 20.16 1.56 -3.06
C THR A 123 21.59 2.03 -2.78
N GLU A 124 22.26 2.58 -3.80
CA GLU A 124 23.59 3.16 -3.73
C GLU A 124 23.55 4.69 -3.68
N SER A 125 24.40 5.28 -2.86
CA SER A 125 24.57 6.73 -2.79
C SER A 125 25.26 7.27 -4.04
N THR A 126 24.90 8.47 -4.45
CA THR A 126 25.59 9.20 -5.53
C THR A 126 26.56 10.22 -4.93
N ALA A 127 27.85 10.06 -5.19
CA ALA A 127 28.87 11.02 -4.75
C ALA A 127 28.62 12.41 -5.32
N GLY A 128 28.77 13.45 -4.49
CA GLY A 128 28.55 14.85 -4.88
C GLY A 128 27.10 15.26 -5.10
N TYR A 129 26.13 14.35 -4.89
CA TYR A 129 24.70 14.68 -4.93
C TYR A 129 24.17 14.91 -3.51
N THR A 130 23.30 15.90 -3.38
CA THR A 130 22.46 16.10 -2.19
C THR A 130 21.03 16.30 -2.67
N ASP A 131 20.11 15.51 -2.11
CA ASP A 131 18.70 15.66 -2.41
C ASP A 131 18.10 16.80 -1.57
N ALA A 132 17.87 17.95 -2.21
CA ALA A 132 17.19 19.09 -1.60
C ALA A 132 15.69 19.15 -1.94
N LYS A 133 15.13 18.12 -2.59
CA LYS A 133 13.74 18.11 -3.03
C LYS A 133 12.81 17.74 -1.87
N SER A 134 11.57 18.20 -2.03
CA SER A 134 10.44 17.86 -1.20
C SER A 134 9.45 17.05 -2.03
N TYR A 135 8.99 15.91 -1.54
CA TYR A 135 8.12 14.99 -2.26
C TYR A 135 6.73 14.97 -1.61
N GLN A 136 5.76 15.57 -2.28
CA GLN A 136 4.35 15.51 -1.88
C GLN A 136 3.74 14.19 -2.36
N LEU A 137 3.23 13.37 -1.43
CA LEU A 137 2.65 12.05 -1.72
C LEU A 137 1.16 12.08 -1.37
N GLY A 138 0.32 12.33 -2.36
CA GLY A 138 -1.12 12.53 -2.14
C GLY A 138 -1.40 13.79 -1.31
N THR A 139 -2.40 13.71 -0.44
CA THR A 139 -2.89 14.76 0.45
C THR A 139 -2.18 14.76 1.82
N THR A 140 -1.00 14.13 1.93
CA THR A 140 -0.21 14.18 3.16
C THR A 140 0.03 15.62 3.60
N THR A 141 -0.16 15.91 4.90
CA THR A 141 -0.03 17.27 5.44
C THR A 141 1.40 17.80 5.37
N ALA A 142 2.40 16.91 5.46
CA ALA A 142 3.80 17.27 5.33
C ALA A 142 4.46 16.44 4.22
N PRO A 143 5.10 17.08 3.24
CA PRO A 143 5.85 16.38 2.21
C PRO A 143 7.08 15.70 2.80
N ALA A 144 7.54 14.62 2.17
CA ALA A 144 8.75 13.93 2.58
C ALA A 144 9.99 14.75 2.18
N VAL A 145 10.88 15.00 3.14
CA VAL A 145 12.17 15.69 2.93
C VAL A 145 13.32 14.78 3.41
N PRO A 146 13.59 13.67 2.71
CA PRO A 146 14.51 12.63 3.19
C PRO A 146 15.99 13.02 3.13
N GLY A 147 16.36 14.01 2.31
CA GLY A 147 17.74 14.51 2.24
C GLY A 147 18.77 13.46 1.79
N GLY A 148 20.02 13.68 2.19
CA GLY A 148 21.13 12.76 1.91
C GLY A 148 21.56 12.74 0.45
N ASN A 149 22.35 11.74 0.08
CA ASN A 149 23.04 11.63 -1.21
C ASN A 149 22.44 10.57 -2.14
N PHE A 150 21.16 10.24 -1.98
CA PHE A 150 20.45 9.25 -2.80
C PHE A 150 19.51 9.92 -3.78
N LYS A 151 19.60 9.56 -5.06
CA LYS A 151 18.61 9.99 -6.07
C LYS A 151 17.29 9.28 -5.84
N ARG A 152 16.18 9.99 -6.06
CA ARG A 152 14.83 9.50 -5.80
C ARG A 152 13.87 9.76 -6.95
N HIS A 153 12.81 8.96 -6.97
CA HIS A 153 11.69 9.09 -7.88
C HIS A 153 10.40 8.83 -7.10
N ALA A 154 9.43 9.73 -7.23
CA ALA A 154 8.07 9.54 -6.73
C ALA A 154 7.17 9.00 -7.85
N TYR A 155 6.51 7.88 -7.58
CA TYR A 155 5.57 7.23 -8.47
C TYR A 155 4.14 7.38 -7.95
N THR A 156 3.19 7.49 -8.86
CA THR A 156 1.75 7.46 -8.56
C THR A 156 1.06 6.48 -9.50
N ALA A 157 0.11 5.72 -8.98
CA ALA A 157 -0.76 4.84 -9.74
C ALA A 157 -2.17 4.84 -9.14
N GLU A 158 -3.19 4.79 -9.99
CA GLU A 158 -4.57 4.61 -9.59
C GLU A 158 -5.04 3.21 -9.99
N VAL A 159 -5.66 2.50 -9.05
CA VAL A 159 -6.13 1.13 -9.21
C VAL A 159 -7.62 1.08 -8.92
N ARG A 160 -8.39 0.64 -9.92
CA ARG A 160 -9.82 0.33 -9.74
C ARG A 160 -9.97 -0.99 -8.98
N LEU A 161 -10.74 -0.98 -7.90
CA LEU A 161 -11.11 -2.17 -7.14
C LEU A 161 -12.34 -2.80 -7.80
N VAL A 162 -12.11 -3.62 -8.82
CA VAL A 162 -13.17 -4.17 -9.68
C VAL A 162 -14.25 -4.94 -8.90
N ASN A 163 -13.87 -5.68 -7.86
CA ASN A 163 -14.81 -6.49 -7.08
C ASN A 163 -15.94 -5.64 -6.42
N PRO A 164 -15.64 -4.60 -5.63
CA PRO A 164 -16.69 -3.70 -5.12
C PRO A 164 -17.26 -2.79 -6.22
N SER A 165 -16.43 -2.30 -7.14
CA SER A 165 -16.79 -1.33 -8.16
C SER A 165 -17.81 -1.86 -9.18
N SER A 166 -17.54 -3.01 -9.83
CA SER A 166 -18.41 -3.52 -10.89
C SER A 166 -19.78 -3.99 -10.39
N ARG A 167 -19.91 -4.31 -9.10
CA ARG A 167 -21.23 -4.62 -8.50
C ARG A 167 -22.13 -3.37 -8.42
N ARG A 168 -21.54 -2.18 -8.42
CA ARG A 168 -22.24 -0.90 -8.29
C ARG A 168 -22.48 -0.23 -9.65
N GLU A 169 -22.02 -0.82 -10.75
CA GLU A 169 -22.24 -0.28 -12.09
C GLU A 169 -23.73 -0.17 -12.40
N ILE A 170 -24.16 1.03 -12.80
CA ILE A 170 -25.51 1.28 -13.28
C ILE A 170 -25.52 1.05 -14.79
N PRO A 171 -26.34 0.11 -15.31
CA PRO A 171 -26.51 -0.07 -16.75
C PRO A 171 -26.99 1.24 -17.40
N ARG A 172 -26.34 1.64 -18.48
CA ARG A 172 -26.81 2.75 -19.34
C ARG A 172 -27.79 2.25 -20.38
#